data_AF-A0A4Q4TNC9-F1
#
_entry.id   AF-A0A4Q4TNC9-F1
#
_cell.length_a   1.000
_cell.length_b   1.000
_cell.length_c   1.000
_cell.angle_alpha   90.00
_cell.angle_beta   90.00
_cell.angle_gamma   90.00
#
_symmetry.space_group_name_H-M   'P 1'
#
loop_
_entity.id
_entity.type
_entity.pdbx_description
1 polymer ?
#
loop_
_entity_poly.entity_id
_entity_poly.type
_entity_poly.pdbx_seq_one_letter_code
_entity_poly.pdbx_strand_id
1 'polypeptide(L)'
;MVHRVLFWSGFGVAVRLWQLGLEMRPFFNRGSLWAYPVFAGAGASFGYWLQGVEERQTAVLEERKHTILEKRARRAAREASEVA
;
A
#
# COMPACT_ATOMS: atom_id res chain seq x y z
N MET A 1 8.16 -1.60 -1.78
CA MET A 1 8.40 -0.72 -0.62
C MET A 1 8.80 0.69 -1.06
N VAL A 2 10.01 0.90 -1.58
CA VAL A 2 10.51 2.25 -1.94
C VAL A 2 9.63 2.98 -2.97
N HIS A 3 9.21 2.30 -4.04
CA HIS A 3 8.36 2.92 -5.08
C HIS A 3 7.03 3.46 -4.52
N ARG A 4 6.44 2.78 -3.53
CA ARG A 4 5.14 3.11 -2.98
C ARG A 4 5.25 4.31 -2.04
N VAL A 5 6.26 4.33 -1.18
CA VAL A 5 6.56 5.48 -0.33
C VAL A 5 6.93 6.70 -1.18
N LEU A 6 7.76 6.54 -2.22
CA LEU A 6 8.10 7.62 -3.14
C LEU A 6 6.87 8.16 -3.87
N PHE A 7 5.99 7.29 -4.38
CA PHE A 7 4.76 7.68 -5.02
C PHE A 7 3.87 8.50 -4.09
N TRP A 8 3.60 7.98 -2.88
CA TRP A 8 2.74 8.68 -1.92
C TRP A 8 3.35 9.96 -1.37
N SER A 9 4.68 10.03 -1.26
CA SER A 9 5.39 11.27 -0.90
C SER A 9 5.24 12.33 -1.99
N GLY A 10 5.47 11.95 -3.26
CA GLY A 10 5.26 12.82 -4.41
C GLY A 10 3.80 13.24 -4.55
N PHE A 11 2.87 12.34 -4.26
CA PHE A 11 1.44 12.63 -4.23
C PHE A 11 1.10 13.67 -3.16
N GLY A 12 1.65 13.58 -1.96
CA GLY A 12 1.48 14.62 -0.93
C GLY A 12 1.94 16.00 -1.40
N VAL A 13 3.10 16.07 -2.06
CA VAL A 13 3.58 17.31 -2.69
C VAL A 13 2.64 17.80 -3.79
N ALA A 14 2.12 16.90 -4.62
CA ALA A 14 1.15 17.24 -5.67
C ALA A 14 -0.16 17.78 -5.06
N VAL A 15 -0.63 17.24 -3.93
CA VAL A 15 -1.78 17.76 -3.19
C VAL A 15 -1.51 19.18 -2.69
N ARG A 16 -0.31 19.48 -2.19
CA ARG A 16 0.06 20.85 -1.80
C ARG A 16 0.02 21.81 -2.98
N LEU A 17 0.54 21.40 -4.14
CA LEU A 17 0.45 22.19 -5.37
C LEU A 17 -1.00 22.40 -5.80
N TRP A 18 -1.83 21.35 -5.73
CA TRP A 18 -3.25 21.44 -6.03
C TRP A 18 -3.97 22.43 -5.10
N GLN A 19 -3.71 22.36 -3.79
CA GLN A 19 -4.27 23.29 -2.81
C GLN A 19 -3.91 24.75 -3.15
N LEU A 20 -2.63 25.02 -3.44
CA LEU A 20 -2.19 26.38 -3.78
C LEU A 20 -2.78 26.87 -5.10
N GLY A 21 -2.98 25.96 -6.06
CA GLY A 21 -3.67 26.25 -7.31
C GLY A 21 -5.13 26.67 -7.08
N LEU A 22 -5.84 26.00 -6.17
CA LEU A 22 -7.19 26.38 -5.77
C LEU A 22 -7.23 27.72 -5.02
N GLU A 23 -6.27 27.96 -4.12
CA GLU A 23 -6.15 29.22 -3.37
C GLU A 23 -5.63 30.40 -4.21
N MET A 24 -5.26 30.16 -5.47
CA MET A 24 -4.59 31.14 -6.35
C MET A 24 -3.37 31.80 -5.70
N ARG A 25 -2.69 31.06 -4.81
CA ARG A 25 -1.48 31.54 -4.14
C ARG A 25 -0.24 31.11 -4.93
N PRO A 26 0.83 31.93 -4.95
CA PRO A 26 2.06 31.57 -5.63
C PRO A 26 2.65 30.29 -5.03
N PHE A 27 3.03 29.34 -5.90
CA PHE A 27 3.54 28.04 -5.49
C PHE A 27 4.82 28.13 -4.64
N PHE A 28 5.68 29.10 -4.94
CA PHE A 28 6.98 29.26 -4.28
C PHE A 28 7.02 30.55 -3.47
N ASN A 29 6.53 30.49 -2.24
CA ASN A 29 6.71 31.54 -1.23
C ASN A 29 7.74 31.06 -0.18
N ARG A 30 8.82 31.82 0.06
CA ARG A 30 9.90 31.43 1.01
C ARG A 30 9.37 31.02 2.38
N GLY A 31 8.33 31.68 2.89
CA GLY A 31 7.72 31.36 4.19
C GLY A 31 6.91 30.06 4.22
N SER A 32 6.53 29.52 3.06
CA SER A 32 5.71 28.31 2.94
C SER A 32 6.47 27.09 2.39
N LEU A 33 7.77 27.22 2.07
CA LEU A 33 8.54 26.12 1.49
C LEU A 33 8.63 24.89 2.40
N TRP A 34 8.55 25.09 3.72
CA TRP A 34 8.52 23.99 4.71
C TRP A 34 7.27 23.12 4.60
N ALA A 35 6.17 23.62 4.03
CA ALA A 35 4.95 22.84 3.87
C ALA A 35 5.16 21.65 2.91
N TYR A 36 6.01 21.80 1.89
CA TYR A 36 6.28 20.74 0.92
C TYR A 36 6.83 19.45 1.56
N PRO A 37 7.91 19.47 2.37
CA PRO A 37 8.38 18.27 3.05
C PRO A 37 7.36 17.74 4.08
N VAL A 38 6.51 18.58 4.66
CA VAL A 38 5.44 18.12 5.58
C VAL A 38 4.36 17.34 4.83
N PHE A 39 3.89 17.86 3.70
CA PHE A 39 2.95 17.15 2.84
C PHE A 39 3.57 15.89 2.24
N ALA A 40 4.85 15.94 1.85
CA ALA A 40 5.60 14.76 1.43
C ALA A 40 5.67 13.70 2.54
N GLY A 41 5.98 14.11 3.78
CA GLY A 41 6.05 13.22 4.93
C GLY A 41 4.70 12.63 5.32
N ALA A 42 3.62 13.42 5.24
CA ALA A 42 2.26 12.94 5.46
C ALA A 42 1.87 11.89 4.41
N GLY A 43 2.17 12.17 3.13
CA GLY A 43 2.00 11.20 2.04
C GLY A 43 2.83 9.94 2.26
N ALA A 44 4.10 10.07 2.59
CA ALA A 44 5.00 8.94 2.90
C ALA A 44 4.42 8.05 4.02
N SER A 45 3.97 8.68 5.11
CA SER A 45 3.38 8.00 6.26
C SER A 45 2.11 7.25 5.88
N PHE A 46 1.25 7.88 5.07
CA PHE A 46 0.06 7.24 4.53
C PHE A 46 0.41 6.04 3.64
N GLY A 47 1.39 6.19 2.74
CA GLY A 47 1.85 5.11 1.86
C GLY A 47 2.42 3.92 2.64
N TYR A 48 3.15 4.19 3.72
CA TYR A 48 3.67 3.16 4.62
C TYR A 48 2.53 2.42 5.36
N TRP A 49 1.55 3.15 5.88
CA TRP A 49 0.37 2.55 6.51
C TRP A 49 -0.41 1.66 5.54
N LEU A 50 -0.66 2.15 4.31
CA LEU A 50 -1.38 1.40 3.28
C LEU A 50 -0.66 0.10 2.90
N GLN A 51 0.67 0.11 2.88
CA GLN A 51 1.45 -1.10 2.68
C GLN A 51 1.19 -2.14 3.78
N GLY A 52 1.18 -1.72 5.06
CA GLY A 52 0.86 -2.62 6.15
C GLY A 52 -0.56 -3.21 6.07
N VAL A 53 -1.52 -2.45 5.52
CA VAL A 53 -2.87 -2.96 5.26
C VAL A 53 -2.86 -4.04 4.16
N GLU A 54 -2.16 -3.81 3.05
CA GLU A 54 -2.05 -4.78 1.96
C GLU A 54 -1.33 -6.07 2.41
N GLU A 55 -0.25 -5.95 3.17
CA GLU A 55 0.49 -7.12 3.70
C GLU A 55 -0.42 -8.01 4.55
N ARG A 56 -1.27 -7.42 5.39
CA ARG A 56 -2.27 -8.18 6.18
C ARG A 56 -3.30 -8.87 5.29
N GLN A 57 -3.78 -8.21 4.25
CA GLN A 57 -4.74 -8.80 3.32
C GLN A 57 -4.13 -9.96 2.53
N THR A 58 -2.91 -9.79 2.01
CA THR A 58 -2.19 -10.84 1.29
C THR A 58 -1.90 -12.03 2.19
N ALA A 59 -1.46 -11.81 3.44
CA ALA A 59 -1.22 -12.88 4.40
C ALA A 59 -2.48 -13.75 4.63
N VAL A 60 -3.65 -13.10 4.83
CA VAL A 60 -4.92 -13.82 5.01
C VAL A 60 -5.31 -14.62 3.76
N LEU A 61 -5.07 -14.09 2.57
CA LEU A 61 -5.34 -14.78 1.31
C LEU A 61 -4.42 -15.99 1.12
N GLU A 62 -3.14 -15.85 1.45
CA GLU A 62 -2.16 -16.94 1.39
C GLU A 62 -2.49 -18.06 2.37
N GLU A 63 -2.86 -17.74 3.61
CA GLU A 63 -3.26 -18.72 4.62
C GLU A 63 -4.49 -19.54 4.17
N ARG A 64 -5.50 -18.86 3.62
CA ARG A 64 -6.70 -19.52 3.08
C ARG A 64 -6.36 -20.41 1.90
N LYS A 65 -5.47 -19.95 1.00
CA LYS A 65 -4.99 -20.74 -0.14
C LYS A 65 -4.27 -22.00 0.34
N HIS A 66 -3.39 -21.88 1.33
CA HIS A 66 -2.67 -23.01 1.91
C HIS A 66 -3.64 -24.06 2.48
N THR A 67 -4.61 -23.61 3.28
CA THR A 67 -5.65 -24.47 3.85
C THR A 67 -6.45 -25.24 2.79
N ILE A 68 -6.81 -24.58 1.68
CA ILE A 68 -7.54 -25.22 0.58
C ILE A 68 -6.66 -26.25 -0.14
N LEU A 69 -5.39 -25.93 -0.40
CA LEU A 69 -4.45 -26.83 -1.05
C LEU A 69 -4.17 -28.07 -0.19
N GLU A 70 -3.98 -27.91 1.12
CA GLU A 70 -3.86 -29.05 2.03
C GLU A 70 -5.09 -29.95 2.01
N LYS A 71 -6.31 -29.38 2.04
CA LYS A 71 -7.55 -30.16 1.98
C LYS A 71 -7.62 -30.96 0.67
N ARG A 72 -7.23 -30.37 -0.45
CA ARG A 72 -7.16 -31.06 -1.76
C ARG A 72 -6.11 -32.16 -1.76
N ALA A 73 -4.92 -31.92 -1.21
CA ALA A 73 -3.88 -32.93 -1.11
C ALA A 73 -4.31 -34.12 -0.25
N ARG A 74 -4.96 -33.88 0.89
CA ARG A 74 -5.52 -34.93 1.75
C ARG A 74 -6.60 -35.74 1.04
N ARG A 75 -7.45 -35.09 0.23
CA ARG A 75 -8.46 -35.78 -0.57
C ARG A 75 -7.83 -36.66 -1.65
N ALA A 76 -6.86 -36.14 -2.40
CA ALA A 76 -6.14 -36.91 -3.41
C ALA A 76 -5.41 -38.12 -2.82
N ALA A 77 -4.83 -37.99 -1.62
CA ALA A 77 -4.18 -39.11 -0.93
C ALA A 77 -5.17 -40.22 -0.53
N ARG A 78 -6.38 -39.85 -0.09
CA ARG A 78 -7.45 -40.82 0.22
C ARG A 78 -7.96 -41.53 -1.03
N GLU A 79 -8.23 -40.78 -2.09
CA GLU A 79 -8.67 -41.34 -3.38
C GLU A 79 -7.59 -42.28 -3.97
N ALA A 80 -6.30 -41.96 -3.82
CA ALA A 80 -5.22 -42.85 -4.25
C ALA A 80 -5.13 -44.14 -3.42
N SER A 81 -5.43 -44.09 -2.12
CA SER A 81 -5.42 -45.28 -1.25
C SER A 81 -6.63 -46.19 -1.40
N GLU A 82 -7.76 -45.68 -1.91
CA GLU A 82 -8.97 -46.50 -2.17
C GLU A 82 -8.92 -47.21 -3.54
N VAL A 83 -8.07 -46.74 -4.46
CA VAL A 83 -7.92 -47.29 -5.82
C VAL A 83 -6.75 -48.29 -5.94
N ALA A 84 -5.85 -48.33 -4.95
CA ALA A 84 -4.71 -49.26 -4.87
C ALA A 84 -5.06 -50.52 -4.06
#